data_AF-A0A932YYP4-F1
#
_entry.id   AF-A0A932YYP4-F1
#
_cell.length_a   1.000
_cell.length_b   1.000
_cell.length_c   1.000
_cell.angle_alpha   90.00
_cell.angle_beta   90.00
_cell.angle_gamma   90.00
#
_symmetry.space_group_name_H-M   'P 1'
#
loop_
_entity.id
_entity.type
_entity.pdbx_description
1 polymer ?
#
loop_
_entity_poly.entity_id
_entity_poly.type
_entity_poly.pdbx_seq_one_letter_code
_entity_poly.pdbx_strand_id
1 'polypeptide(L)' 'MKELGKHPHTGKSLVLYKSKQGLFLKKGLRRIYLPATVSPDSLTPANAAEYLK' A
#
# COMPACT_ATOMS: atom_id res chain seq x y z
N MET A 1 9.65 3.93 -4.85
CA MET A 1 8.92 3.27 -3.73
C MET A 1 8.56 4.34 -2.72
N LYS A 2 7.41 4.26 -2.06
CA LYS A 2 6.97 5.23 -1.05
C LYS A 2 6.62 4.46 0.22
N GLU A 3 7.27 4.78 1.32
CA GLU A 3 6.94 4.20 2.62
C GLU A 3 5.73 4.95 3.18
N LEU A 4 4.68 4.20 3.52
CA LEU A 4 3.44 4.75 4.09
C LEU A 4 3.46 4.73 5.62
N GLY A 5 4.43 4.03 6.22
CA GLY A 5 4.55 3.84 7.66
C GLY A 5 4.00 2.49 8.11
N LYS A 6 3.49 2.43 9.35
CA LYS A 6 2.99 1.19 9.96
C LYS A 6 1.49 1.01 9.71
N HIS A 7 1.07 -0.22 9.49
CA HIS A 7 -0.34 -0.57 9.43
C HIS A 7 -1.00 -0.33 10.79
N PRO A 8 -2.14 0.39 10.85
CA PRO A 8 -2.75 0.83 12.12
C PRO A 8 -3.09 -0.33 13.06
N HIS A 9 -3.61 -1.43 12.52
CA HIS A 9 -3.95 -2.61 13.35
C HIS A 9 -2.78 -3.59 13.59
N THR A 10 -2.04 -3.96 12.54
CA THR A 10 -1.02 -5.01 12.65
C THR A 10 0.39 -4.52 12.98
N GLY A 11 0.65 -3.21 12.98
CA GLY A 11 1.98 -2.63 13.24
C GLY A 11 3.05 -2.91 12.15
N LYS A 12 2.79 -3.83 11.22
CA LYS A 12 3.67 -4.16 10.09
C LYS A 12 3.86 -2.98 9.15
N SER A 13 5.05 -2.83 8.59
CA SER A 13 5.37 -1.78 7.63
C SER A 13 4.58 -1.93 6.33
N LEU A 14 4.02 -0.81 5.87
CA LEU A 14 3.32 -0.64 4.60
C LEU A 14 4.20 0.14 3.64
N VAL A 15 4.47 -0.47 2.48
CA VAL A 15 5.27 0.16 1.43
C VAL A 15 4.50 0.10 0.12
N LEU A 16 4.41 1.25 -0.54
CA LEU A 16 3.84 1.40 -1.88
C LEU A 16 4.95 1.30 -2.92
N TYR A 17 4.74 0.41 -3.89
CA TYR A 17 5.64 0.22 -5.02
C TYR A 17 4.93 0.52 -6.33
N LYS A 18 5.73 0.88 -7.34
CA LYS A 18 5.29 1.08 -8.71
C LYS A 18 5.92 0.00 -9.58
N SER A 19 5.09 -0.75 -10.28
CA SER A 19 5.46 -1.75 -11.28
C SER A 19 5.04 -1.28 -12.67
N LYS A 20 5.48 -1.99 -13.72
CA LYS A 20 5.03 -1.77 -15.11
C LYS A 20 3.51 -1.89 -15.26
N GLN A 21 2.89 -2.76 -14.47
CA GLN A 21 1.43 -3.03 -14.51
C GLN A 21 0.60 -2.08 -13.64
N GLY A 22 1.24 -1.25 -12.81
CA GLY A 22 0.53 -0.36 -11.89
C GLY A 22 1.14 -0.30 -10.49
N LEU A 23 0.40 0.31 -9.58
CA LEU A 23 0.77 0.44 -8.18
C LEU A 23 0.42 -0.83 -7.40
N PHE A 24 1.25 -1.16 -6.42
CA PHE A 24 0.97 -2.27 -5.51
C PHE A 24 1.47 -1.98 -4.10
N LEU A 25 0.73 -2.46 -3.12
CA LEU A 25 1.10 -2.39 -1.71
C LEU A 25 1.80 -3.67 -1.29
N LYS A 26 2.81 -3.54 -0.44
CA LYS A 26 3.50 -4.64 0.23
C LYS A 26 3.37 -4.47 1.75
N LYS A 27 2.87 -5.51 2.41
CA LYS A 27 2.81 -5.66 3.88
C LYS A 27 3.51 -6.96 4.27
N GLY A 28 4.79 -6.87 4.64
CA GLY A 28 5.63 -8.05 4.88
C GLY A 28 5.72 -8.95 3.64
N LEU A 29 5.20 -10.17 3.73
CA LEU A 29 5.16 -11.17 2.65
C LEU A 29 3.94 -11.00 1.72
N ARG A 30 2.89 -10.29 2.15
CA ARG A 30 1.66 -10.10 1.36
C ARG A 30 1.81 -8.90 0.43
N ARG A 31 1.47 -9.07 -0.85
CA ARG A 31 1.34 -7.95 -1.81
C ARG A 31 -0.04 -7.95 -2.45
N ILE A 32 -0.53 -6.76 -2.78
CA ILE A 32 -1.78 -6.57 -3.53
C ILE A 32 -1.59 -5.45 -4.54
N TYR A 33 -2.18 -5.58 -5.72
CA TYR A 33 -2.24 -4.50 -6.68
C TYR A 33 -3.34 -3.51 -6.31
N LEU A 34 -3.08 -2.23 -6.53
CA LEU A 34 -4.06 -1.17 -6.37
C LEU A 34 -4.73 -0.88 -7.72
N PRO A 35 -6.00 -0.46 -7.70
CA PRO A 35 -6.67 0.01 -8.90
C PRO A 35 -6.01 1.29 -9.45
N ALA A 36 -6.09 1.48 -10.78
CA ALA A 36 -5.43 2.59 -11.48
C ALA A 36 -5.98 3.97 -11.10
N THR A 37 -7.16 4.04 -10.48
CA THR A 37 -7.79 5.26 -9.98
C THR A 37 -7.12 5.82 -8.73
N VAL A 38 -6.27 5.04 -8.06
CA VAL A 38 -5.64 5.44 -6.81
C VAL A 38 -4.34 6.18 -7.08
N SER A 39 -4.30 7.45 -6.70
CA SER A 39 -3.10 8.26 -6.79
C SER A 39 -2.12 7.95 -5.64
N PRO A 40 -0.80 7.84 -5.92
CA PRO A 40 0.20 7.52 -4.90
C PRO A 40 0.38 8.62 -3.85
N ASP A 41 0.01 9.87 -4.17
CA ASP A 41 0.17 11.01 -3.28
C ASP A 41 -0.93 11.15 -2.24
N SER A 42 -2.16 10.80 -2.59
CA SER A 42 -3.33 10.82 -1.70
C SER A 42 -3.39 9.59 -0.77
N LEU A 43 -2.54 8.58 -1.00
CA LEU A 43 -2.58 7.33 -0.26
C LEU A 43 -2.00 7.49 1.15
N THR A 44 -2.85 7.30 2.16
CA THR A 44 -2.48 7.27 3.59
C THR A 44 -2.36 5.83 4.10
N PRO A 45 -1.63 5.58 5.20
CA PRO A 45 -1.55 4.23 5.80
C PRO A 45 -2.91 3.66 6.24
N ALA A 46 -3.87 4.50 6.62
CA ALA A 46 -5.23 4.07 6.95
C ALA A 46 -5.97 3.54 5.71
N ASN A 47 -6.00 4.32 4.62
CA ASN A 47 -6.65 3.91 3.37
C ASN A 47 -5.95 2.68 2.75
N ALA A 48 -4.62 2.65 2.81
CA ALA A 48 -3.84 1.51 2.34
C ALA A 48 -4.13 0.22 3.12
N ALA A 49 -4.49 0.32 4.40
CA ALA A 49 -4.85 -0.84 5.22
C ALA A 49 -6.18 -1.46 4.79
N GLU A 50 -7.13 -0.69 4.26
CA GLU A 50 -8.43 -1.21 3.81
C GLU A 50 -8.31 -2.20 2.65
N TYR A 51 -7.38 -1.93 1.72
CA TYR A 51 -7.11 -2.83 0.60
C TYR A 51 -6.47 -4.16 1.06
N LEU A 52 -5.86 -4.17 2.26
CA LEU A 52 -5.11 -5.30 2.82
C LEU A 52 -5.87 -6.08 3.90
N LYS A 53 -7.21 -5.95 3.95
CA LYS A 53 -8.07 -6.87 4.72
C LYS A 53 -7.71 -8.32 4.39
#